data_AF-A0A1X1B940-F1
#
_entry.id   AF-A0A1X1B940-F1
#
_cell.length_a   1.000
_cell.length_b   1.000
_cell.length_c   1.000
_cell.angle_alpha   90.00
_cell.angle_beta   90.00
_cell.angle_gamma   90.00
#
_symmetry.space_group_name_H-M   'P 1'
#
loop_
_entity.id
_entity.type
_entity.pdbx_description
1 polymer ?
#
loop_
_entity_poly.entity_id
_entity_poly.type
_entity_poly.pdbx_seq_one_letter_code
_entity_poly.pdbx_strand_id
1 'polypeptide(L)' 'MTEVIVHGWDLAVATNRGFVPPESVVLACHDHVEGFLAEAPLPELWGEPVAADETLSLLDRTVAIAGRDPDRWRVMPPS' A
#
# COMPACT_ATOMS: atom_id res chain seq x y z
N MET A 1 -12.15 1.01 4.41
CA MET A 1 -11.81 1.74 3.16
C MET A 1 -10.39 1.42 2.73
N THR A 2 -9.45 1.34 3.67
CA THR A 2 -8.06 0.92 3.41
C THR A 2 -7.96 -0.39 2.63
N GLU A 3 -8.77 -1.42 2.93
CA GLU A 3 -8.84 -2.66 2.14
C GLU A 3 -9.05 -2.43 0.65
N VAL A 4 -9.84 -1.42 0.26
CA VAL A 4 -10.09 -1.10 -1.16
C VAL A 4 -8.85 -0.51 -1.81
N ILE A 5 -8.05 0.27 -1.07
CA ILE A 5 -6.78 0.81 -1.56
C ILE A 5 -5.76 -0.31 -1.72
N VAL A 6 -5.61 -1.14 -0.68
CA VAL A 6 -4.63 -2.23 -0.66
C VAL A 6 -4.97 -3.29 -1.69
N HIS A 7 -6.21 -3.79 -1.71
CA HIS A 7 -6.61 -4.82 -2.67
C HIS A 7 -6.86 -4.28 -4.08
N GLY A 8 -7.24 -3.00 -4.21
CA GLY A 8 -7.27 -2.32 -5.50
C GLY A 8 -5.88 -2.27 -6.14
N TRP A 9 -4.85 -1.99 -5.33
CA TRP A 9 -3.46 -2.09 -5.75
C TRP A 9 -3.05 -3.54 -6.07
N ASP A 10 -3.38 -4.51 -5.21
CA ASP A 10 -3.08 -5.94 -5.44
C ASP A 10 -3.62 -6.40 -6.81
N LEU A 11 -4.87 -6.04 -7.13
CA LEU A 11 -5.51 -6.36 -8.41
C LEU A 11 -4.86 -5.65 -9.60
N ALA A 12 -4.51 -4.38 -9.44
CA ALA A 12 -3.89 -3.59 -10.49
C ALA A 12 -2.53 -4.15 -10.88
N VAL A 13 -1.73 -4.51 -9.88
CA VAL A 13 -0.45 -5.21 -10.04
C VAL A 13 -0.65 -6.55 -10.73
N ALA A 14 -1.55 -7.40 -10.21
CA ALA A 14 -1.80 -8.73 -10.77
C ALA A 14 -2.33 -8.72 -12.21
N THR A 15 -2.96 -7.62 -12.64
CA THR A 15 -3.54 -7.48 -13.98
C THR A 15 -2.76 -6.54 -14.91
N ASN A 16 -1.61 -6.04 -14.45
CA ASN A 16 -0.81 -5.04 -15.15
C ASN A 16 -1.64 -3.82 -15.61
N ARG A 17 -2.49 -3.32 -14.72
CA ARG A 17 -3.34 -2.13 -14.92
C ARG A 17 -2.90 -1.01 -13.98
N GLY A 18 -3.20 0.23 -14.37
CA GLY A 18 -3.02 1.38 -13.49
C GLY A 18 -4.13 1.45 -12.44
N PHE A 19 -3.76 1.87 -11.23
CA PHE A 19 -4.70 2.19 -10.16
C PHE A 19 -4.39 3.58 -9.62
N VAL A 20 -5.32 4.52 -9.89
CA VAL A 20 -5.15 5.94 -9.56
C VAL A 20 -6.35 6.38 -8.70
N PRO A 21 -6.41 5.96 -7.43
CA PRO A 21 -7.42 6.42 -6.49
C PRO A 21 -7.25 7.92 -6.18
N PRO A 22 -8.31 8.62 -5.75
CA PRO A 22 -8.20 10.01 -5.31
C PRO A 22 -7.22 10.14 -4.13
N GLU A 23 -6.29 11.09 -4.22
CA GLU A 23 -5.22 11.28 -3.23
C GLU A 23 -5.76 11.47 -1.80
N SER A 24 -6.87 12.21 -1.64
CA SER A 24 -7.51 12.40 -0.33
C SER A 24 -8.00 11.11 0.31
N VAL A 25 -8.42 10.13 -0.51
CA VAL A 25 -8.82 8.81 -0.03
C VAL A 25 -7.59 7.99 0.38
N VAL A 26 -6.50 8.09 -0.39
CA VAL A 26 -5.24 7.42 -0.06
C VAL A 26 -4.68 7.98 1.25
N LEU A 27 -4.68 9.31 1.44
CA LEU A 27 -4.25 9.95 2.67
C LEU A 27 -5.07 9.48 3.88
N ALA A 28 -6.39 9.51 3.78
CA ALA A 28 -7.25 9.03 4.87
C ALA A 28 -7.01 7.54 5.20
N CYS A 29 -6.67 6.73 4.21
CA CYS A 29 -6.30 5.32 4.43
C CYS A 29 -4.91 5.18 5.02
N HIS A 30 -3.95 6.02 4.61
CA HIS A 30 -2.59 6.06 5.13
C HIS A 30 -2.60 6.35 6.64
N ASP A 31 -3.21 7.45 7.03
CA ASP A 31 -3.31 7.89 8.42
C ASP A 31 -4.01 6.82 9.28
N HIS A 32 -5.02 6.14 8.72
CA HIS A 32 -5.72 5.06 9.40
C HIS A 32 -4.81 3.86 9.68
N VAL A 33 -3.97 3.44 8.72
CA VAL A 33 -3.04 2.31 8.90
C VAL A 33 -1.89 2.69 9.83
N GLU A 34 -1.32 3.88 9.65
CA GLU A 34 -0.24 4.39 10.49
C GLU A 34 -0.66 4.43 11.97
N GLY A 35 -1.90 4.81 12.25
CA GLY A 35 -2.45 4.79 13.61
C GLY A 35 -2.40 3.41 14.29
N PHE A 36 -2.51 2.31 13.54
CA PHE A 36 -2.38 0.96 14.09
C PHE A 36 -0.93 0.52 14.29
N LEU A 37 0.03 1.09 13.55
CA LEU A 37 1.44 0.72 13.68
C LEU A 37 2.02 1.07 15.06
N ALA A 38 1.44 2.06 15.74
CA ALA A 38 1.84 2.44 17.09
C ALA A 38 1.32 1.47 18.17
N GLU A 39 0.35 0.60 17.83
CA GLU A 39 -0.34 -0.27 18.78
C GLU A 39 0.03 -1.74 18.54
N ALA A 40 0.81 -2.33 19.45
CA ALA A 40 1.14 -3.75 19.41
C ALA A 40 0.08 -4.59 20.16
N PRO A 41 -0.32 -5.77 19.63
CA PRO A 41 0.08 -6.36 18.36
C PRO A 41 -0.67 -5.75 17.16
N LEU A 42 -0.01 -5.73 16.00
CA LEU A 42 -0.69 -5.38 14.75
C LEU A 42 -1.89 -6.31 14.50
N PRO A 43 -3.03 -5.79 14.01
CA PRO A 43 -4.13 -6.64 13.58
C PRO A 43 -3.65 -7.67 12.54
N GLU A 44 -4.12 -8.92 12.64
CA GLU A 44 -3.83 -10.01 11.68
C GLU A 44 -4.24 -9.68 10.23
N LEU A 45 -4.99 -8.59 10.03
CA LEU A 45 -5.40 -8.08 8.73
C LEU A 45 -4.22 -7.57 7.88
N TRP A 46 -3.14 -7.12 8.53
CA TRP A 46 -1.98 -6.53 7.85
C TRP A 46 -0.79 -7.50 7.78
N GLY A 47 0.00 -7.38 6.71
CA GLY A 47 1.30 -8.03 6.65
C GLY A 47 2.33 -7.29 7.49
N GLU A 48 3.52 -7.88 7.64
CA GLU A 48 4.66 -7.19 8.24
C GLU A 48 4.97 -5.91 7.44
N PRO A 49 5.01 -4.72 8.07
CA PRO A 49 5.28 -3.47 7.37
C PRO A 49 6.61 -3.52 6.60
N VAL A 50 6.56 -3.08 5.34
CA VAL A 50 7.74 -2.93 4.49
C VAL A 50 8.26 -1.51 4.60
N ALA A 51 9.58 -1.35 4.70
CA ALA A 51 10.21 -0.03 4.74
C ALA A 51 9.88 0.75 3.47
N ALA A 52 9.35 1.96 3.64
CA ALA A 52 9.03 2.87 2.56
C ALA A 52 9.65 4.24 2.86
N ASP A 53 10.33 4.81 1.87
CA ASP A 53 10.86 6.17 1.98
C ASP A 53 9.84 7.21 1.46
N GLU A 54 10.14 8.49 1.67
CA GLU A 54 9.30 9.61 1.22
C GLU A 54 9.38 9.87 -0.29
N THR A 55 10.31 9.22 -1.00
CA THR A 55 10.42 9.33 -2.47
C THR A 55 9.36 8.49 -3.18
N LEU A 56 8.80 7.49 -2.49
CA LEU A 56 7.66 6.71 -2.94
C LEU A 56 6.36 7.53 -2.95
N SER A 57 5.47 7.19 -3.86
CA SER A 57 4.13 7.79 -3.90
C SER A 57 3.37 7.51 -2.60
N LEU A 58 2.40 8.35 -2.24
CA LEU A 58 1.56 8.12 -1.07
C LEU A 58 0.86 6.75 -1.12
N LEU A 59 0.46 6.30 -2.31
CA LEU A 59 -0.12 4.97 -2.52
C LEU A 59 0.89 3.86 -2.20
N ASP A 60 2.11 3.95 -2.74
CA ASP A 60 3.17 2.97 -2.52
C ASP A 60 3.54 2.89 -1.03
N ARG A 61 3.67 4.05 -0.36
CA ARG A 61 3.91 4.11 1.09
C ARG A 61 2.78 3.45 1.88
N THR A 62 1.53 3.70 1.50
CA THR A 62 0.34 3.13 2.15
C THR A 62 0.29 1.61 2.04
N VAL A 63 0.55 1.06 0.86
CA VAL A 63 0.55 -0.42 0.70
C VAL A 63 1.77 -1.05 1.37
N ALA A 64 2.90 -0.33 1.43
CA ALA A 64 4.10 -0.77 2.12
C ALA A 64 3.90 -0.93 3.64
N ILE A 65 3.30 0.08 4.29
CA ILE A 65 2.96 -0.04 5.72
C ILE A 65 1.89 -1.09 5.99
N ALA A 66 1.07 -1.44 4.99
CA ALA A 66 0.13 -2.56 5.04
C ALA A 66 0.79 -3.92 4.69
N GLY A 67 2.11 -3.94 4.45
CA GLY A 67 2.92 -5.14 4.26
C GLY A 67 3.11 -5.61 2.82
N ARG A 68 2.94 -4.73 1.82
CA ARG A 68 3.23 -5.03 0.41
C ARG A 68 4.59 -4.44 0.00
N ASP A 69 5.22 -5.01 -1.02
CA ASP A 69 6.50 -4.49 -1.53
C ASP A 69 6.29 -3.86 -2.93
N PRO A 70 6.13 -2.53 -3.03
CA PRO A 70 5.88 -1.87 -4.31
C PRO A 70 7.10 -1.86 -5.25
N ASP A 71 8.33 -1.91 -4.71
CA ASP A 71 9.53 -1.87 -5.52
C ASP A 71 9.82 -3.21 -6.19
N ARG A 72 9.48 -4.34 -5.55
CA ARG A 72 9.57 -5.67 -6.20
C ARG A 72 8.80 -5.77 -7.51
N TRP A 73 7.70 -5.05 -7.64
CA TRP A 73 6.87 -5.08 -8.85
C TRP A 73 7.34 -4.13 -9.95
N ARG A 74 8.03 -3.03 -9.60
CA ARG A 74 8.65 -2.12 -10.58
C ARG A 74 9.74 -2.77 -11.41
N VAL A 75 10.29 -3.91 -10.97
CA VAL A 75 11.35 -4.65 -11.67
C VAL A 75 10.81 -5.55 -12.80
N MET A 76 9.51 -5.60 -13.05
CA MET A 76 8.94 -6.34 -14.19
C MET A 76 8.60 -5.41 -15.37
N PRO A 77 9.54 -5.12 -16.30
CA PRO A 77 9.16 -4.57 -17.59
C PRO A 77 8.34 -5.62 -18.38
N PRO A 78 7.35 -5.19 -19.20
CA PRO A 78 6.65 -6.12 -20.07
C PRO A 78 7.64 -6.77 -21.06
N SER A 79 7.51 -8.09 -21.22
CA SER A 79 8.18 -8.85 -22.30
C SER A 79 7.57 -8.54 -23.66
#